data_AF-A0A2J0MGF7-F1
#
_entry.id   AF-A0A2J0MGF7-F1
#
_cell.length_a   1.000
_cell.length_b   1.000
_cell.length_c   1.000
_cell.angle_alpha   90.00
_cell.angle_beta   90.00
_cell.angle_gamma   90.00
#
_symmetry.space_group_name_H-M   'P 1'
#
loop_
_entity.id
_entity.type
_entity.pdbx_description
1 polymer ?
#
loop_
_entity_poly.entity_id
_entity_poly.type
_entity_poly.pdbx_seq_one_letter_code
_entity_poly.pdbx_strand_id
1 'polypeptide(L)' 'MNLENLNESKLKSEVINEIIAIENQILQSGSVTTEKDDIDAILNKLNKDEITPEKALNSVRGLEQSRQNYH' A
#
# COMPACT_ATOMS: atom_id res chain seq x y z
N MET A 1 -27.49 4.71 10.20
CA MET A 1 -26.05 4.56 9.91
C MET A 1 -25.88 3.28 9.13
N ASN A 2 -25.41 3.37 7.89
CA ASN A 2 -25.23 2.19 7.04
C ASN A 2 -23.97 1.44 7.48
N LEU A 3 -24.14 0.20 7.93
CA LEU A 3 -23.05 -0.68 8.38
C LEU A 3 -22.04 -0.99 7.26
N GLU A 4 -22.48 -0.92 6.00
CA GLU A 4 -21.64 -1.17 4.80
C GLU A 4 -20.52 -0.13 4.66
N ASN A 5 -20.82 1.17 4.82
CA ASN A 5 -19.81 2.24 4.76
C ASN A 5 -18.79 2.15 5.91
N LEU A 6 -19.20 1.63 7.08
CA LEU A 6 -18.30 1.47 8.22
C LEU A 6 -17.28 0.36 7.97
N ASN A 7 -17.70 -0.72 7.31
CA ASN A 7 -16.83 -1.86 6.97
C ASN A 7 -15.83 -1.49 5.88
N GLU A 8 -16.25 -0.75 4.85
CA GLU A 8 -15.35 -0.29 3.78
C GLU A 8 -14.29 0.70 4.30
N SER A 9 -14.69 1.66 5.14
CA SER A 9 -13.75 2.61 5.75
C SER A 9 -12.76 1.93 6.69
N LYS A 10 -13.19 0.89 7.42
CA LYS A 10 -12.31 0.11 8.31
C LYS A 10 -11.30 -0.70 7.49
N LEU A 11 -11.75 -1.34 6.42
CA LEU A 11 -10.89 -2.07 5.49
C LEU A 11 -9.82 -1.17 4.85
N LYS A 12 -10.20 0.03 4.39
CA LYS A 12 -9.26 1.02 3.82
C LYS A 12 -8.19 1.42 4.84
N SER A 13 -8.58 1.67 6.08
CA SER A 13 -7.66 2.08 7.15
C SER A 13 -6.67 0.97 7.51
N GLU A 14 -7.14 -0.28 7.59
CA GLU A 14 -6.29 -1.45 7.84
C GLU A 14 -5.28 -1.65 6.70
N VAL A 15 -5.73 -1.54 5.45
CA VAL A 15 -4.85 -1.64 4.27
C VAL A 15 -3.80 -0.52 4.23
N ILE A 16 -4.17 0.73 4.55
CA ILE A 16 -3.20 1.84 4.60
C ILE A 16 -2.09 1.54 5.62
N ASN A 17 -2.44 1.04 6.80
CA ASN A 17 -1.46 0.68 7.83
C ASN A 17 -0.52 -0.44 7.34
N GLU A 18 -1.05 -1.42 6.61
CA GLU A 18 -0.23 -2.50 6.03
C GLU A 18 0.71 -1.99 4.93
N ILE A 19 0.23 -1.11 4.06
CA ILE A 19 1.06 -0.46 3.03
C ILE A 19 2.22 0.31 3.67
N ILE A 20 1.97 1.08 4.74
CA ILE A 20 3.00 1.82 5.47
C ILE A 20 4.01 0.85 6.13
N ALA A 21 3.55 -0.28 6.64
CA ALA A 21 4.44 -1.30 7.21
C ALA A 21 5.39 -1.89 6.13
N ILE A 22 4.87 -2.14 4.92
CA ILE A 22 5.68 -2.63 3.79
C ILE A 22 6.64 -1.54 3.31
N GLU A 23 6.19 -0.29 3.19
CA GLU A 23 7.03 0.86 2.82
C GLU A 23 8.24 0.95 3.75
N ASN A 24 8.03 0.87 5.06
CA ASN A 24 9.12 0.91 6.04
C ASN A 24 10.13 -0.23 5.86
N GLN A 25 9.68 -1.44 5.52
CA GLN A 25 10.58 -2.57 5.23
C GLN A 25 11.40 -2.33 3.97
N ILE A 26 10.78 -1.82 2.91
CA ILE A 26 11.44 -1.45 1.65
C ILE A 26 12.47 -0.34 1.92
N LEU A 27 12.12 0.72 2.64
CA LEU A 27 13.03 1.83 2.94
C LEU A 27 14.24 1.38 3.78
N GLN A 28 14.05 0.44 4.71
CA GLN A 28 15.14 -0.12 5.51
C GLN A 28 16.11 -0.97 4.70
N SER A 29 15.73 -1.47 3.53
CA SER A 29 16.57 -2.36 2.71
C SER A 29 17.51 -1.61 1.74
N GLY A 30 17.59 -0.27 1.81
CA GLY A 30 18.72 0.50 1.24
C GLY A 30 18.60 0.98 -0.21
N SER A 31 17.51 0.68 -0.92
CA SER A 31 17.15 1.30 -2.20
C SER A 31 15.87 2.11 -1.94
N VAL A 32 15.78 3.39 -2.28
CA VAL A 32 14.86 4.29 -1.54
C VAL A 32 14.11 5.33 -2.34
N THR A 33 14.42 5.57 -3.62
CA THR A 33 13.78 6.69 -4.33
C THR A 33 12.59 6.24 -5.17
N THR A 34 12.76 5.27 -6.07
CA THR A 34 11.71 4.90 -7.02
C THR A 34 10.55 4.15 -6.39
N GLU A 35 10.81 3.18 -5.50
CA GLU A 35 9.74 2.42 -4.86
C GLU A 35 8.95 3.26 -3.86
N LYS A 36 9.60 4.25 -3.22
CA LYS A 36 8.89 5.20 -2.37
C LYS A 36 7.90 6.03 -3.19
N ASP A 37 8.35 6.57 -4.31
CA ASP A 37 7.48 7.35 -5.21
C ASP A 37 6.30 6.50 -5.72
N ASP A 38 6.53 5.23 -6.03
CA ASP A 38 5.49 4.29 -6.45
C ASP A 38 4.48 4.02 -5.32
N ILE A 39 4.95 3.80 -4.09
CA ILE A 39 4.09 3.58 -2.92
C ILE A 39 3.27 4.83 -2.60
N ASP A 40 3.90 6.02 -2.62
CA ASP A 40 3.22 7.30 -2.41
C ASP A 40 2.13 7.53 -3.48
N ALA A 41 2.40 7.18 -4.74
CA ALA A 41 1.41 7.23 -5.81
C ALA A 41 0.25 6.25 -5.59
N ILE A 42 0.50 5.05 -5.08
CA ILE A 42 -0.53 4.06 -4.73
C ILE A 42 -1.40 4.57 -3.58
N LEU A 43 -0.79 5.09 -2.51
CA LEU A 43 -1.50 5.67 -1.37
C LEU A 43 -2.37 6.85 -1.79
N ASN A 44 -1.88 7.72 -2.68
CA ASN A 44 -2.67 8.83 -3.20
C ASN A 44 -3.91 8.34 -3.98
N LYS A 45 -3.76 7.32 -4.84
CA LYS A 45 -4.88 6.71 -5.57
C LYS A 45 -5.89 6.05 -4.63
N LEU A 46 -5.41 5.36 -3.59
CA LEU A 46 -6.27 4.75 -2.58
C LEU A 46 -7.03 5.81 -1.77
N ASN A 47 -6.37 6.91 -1.40
CA ASN A 47 -7.00 8.01 -0.67
C ASN A 47 -8.09 8.70 -1.49
N LYS A 48 -7.90 8.81 -2.80
CA LYS A 48 -8.89 9.34 -3.76
C LYS A 48 -9.95 8.34 -4.20
N ASP A 49 -9.94 7.12 -3.65
CA ASP A 49 -10.83 6.02 -4.03
C ASP A 49 -10.77 5.67 -5.54
N GLU A 50 -9.64 5.98 -6.20
CA GLU A 50 -9.38 5.63 -7.62
C GLU A 50 -9.05 4.14 -7.79
N ILE A 51 -8.61 3.48 -6.71
CA ILE A 51 -8.34 2.04 -6.65
C ILE A 51 -8.94 1.44 -5.38
N THR A 52 -9.28 0.16 -5.41
CA THR A 52 -9.74 -0.56 -4.22
C THR A 52 -8.59 -0.79 -3.25
N PRO A 53 -8.87 -0.93 -1.94
CA PRO A 53 -7.85 -1.28 -0.93
C PRO A 53 -7.07 -2.55 -1.31
N GLU A 54 -7.75 -3.59 -1.78
CA GLU A 54 -7.11 -4.84 -2.21
C GLU A 54 -6.12 -4.63 -3.37
N LYS A 55 -6.49 -3.82 -4.37
CA LYS A 55 -5.61 -3.51 -5.50
C LYS A 55 -4.38 -2.70 -5.07
N ALA A 56 -4.57 -1.76 -4.14
CA ALA A 56 -3.46 -1.00 -3.57
C ALA A 56 -2.47 -1.91 -2.85
N LEU A 57 -2.97 -2.78 -1.97
CA LEU A 57 -2.15 -3.73 -1.22
C LEU A 57 -1.37 -4.69 -2.13
N ASN A 58 -2.04 -5.29 -3.12
CA ASN A 58 -1.40 -6.19 -4.07
C ASN A 58 -0.29 -5.49 -4.87
N SER A 59 -0.48 -4.22 -5.22
CA SER A 59 0.54 -3.45 -5.95
C SER A 59 1.79 -3.24 -5.08
N VAL A 60 1.62 -2.88 -3.81
CA VAL A 60 2.72 -2.67 -2.86
C VAL A 60 3.43 -3.99 -2.52
N ARG A 61 2.69 -5.08 -2.31
CA ARG A 61 3.27 -6.42 -2.13
C ARG A 61 4.06 -6.89 -3.37
N GLY A 62 3.64 -6.48 -4.57
CA GLY A 62 4.42 -6.73 -5.79
C GLY A 62 5.80 -6.07 -5.74
N LEU A 63 5.88 -4.83 -5.24
CA LEU A 63 7.15 -4.12 -5.05
C LEU A 63 8.05 -4.83 -4.02
N GLU A 64 7.46 -5.28 -2.90
CA GLU A 64 8.15 -6.06 -1.88
C GLU A 64 8.70 -7.39 -2.43
N GLN A 65 7.87 -8.15 -3.15
CA GLN A 65 8.27 -9.43 -3.76
C GLN A 65 9.34 -9.26 -4.83
N SER A 66 9.23 -8.23 -5.67
CA SER A 66 10.28 -7.90 -6.63
C SER A 66 11.61 -7.77 -5.91
N ARG A 67 11.68 -7.09 -4.77
CA ARG A 67 12.93 -6.99 -3.99
C ARG A 67 13.42 -8.31 -3.42
N GLN A 68 12.55 -9.13 -2.86
CA GLN A 68 12.95 -10.43 -2.31
C GLN A 68 13.59 -11.34 -3.36
N ASN A 69 13.23 -11.19 -4.64
CA ASN A 69 13.81 -11.95 -5.75
C ASN A 69 15.15 -11.40 -6.29
N TYR A 70 15.58 -10.19 -5.89
CA TYR A 70 16.87 -9.59 -6.30
C TYR A 70 18.00 -9.78 -5.27
N HIS A 71 17.75 -10.49 -4.17
CA HIS A 71 18.75 -10.92 -3.18
C HIS A 71 19.18 -12.37 -3.40
#